data_AF-A0A800F4C3-F1
#
_entry.id   AF-A0A800F4C3-F1
#
_cell.length_a   1.000
_cell.length_b   1.000
_cell.length_c   1.000
_cell.angle_alpha   90.00
_cell.angle_beta   90.00
_cell.angle_gamma   90.00
#
_symmetry.space_group_name_H-M   'P 1'
#
loop_
_entity.id
_entity.type
_entity.pdbx_description
1 polymer ?
#
loop_
_entity_poly.entity_id
_entity_poly.type
_entity_poly.pdbx_seq_one_letter_code
_entity_poly.pdbx_strand_id
1 'polypeptide(L)'
;RSNSRIQIFDQEGNHSATWTQFGRPSGIAFDDQGRIYVADSESDNVQNPGYEMGIRIGEVETGWVKEFIRFPWANPHILPGNGAEFVAVDSEGNLYGGEPVPNPHRNARTLRKYVRVRP
;
A
#
# COMPACT_ATOMS: atom_id res chain seq x y z
N ARG A 1 1.51 1.20 12.50
CA ARG A 1 1.89 -0.13 11.97
C ARG A 1 3.41 -0.32 12.06
N SER A 2 3.94 -0.29 13.28
CA SER A 2 5.35 0.04 13.57
C SER A 2 6.41 -0.87 12.96
N ASN A 3 6.07 -2.13 12.69
CA ASN A 3 7.06 -3.15 12.34
C ASN A 3 7.33 -3.29 10.84
N SER A 4 6.69 -2.45 9.99
CA SER A 4 6.90 -2.36 8.54
C SER A 4 7.01 -3.73 7.85
N ARG A 5 6.03 -4.60 8.11
CA ARG A 5 6.03 -5.99 7.63
C ARG A 5 4.63 -6.52 7.39
N ILE A 6 4.55 -7.54 6.54
CA ILE A 6 3.41 -8.45 6.41
C ILE A 6 3.83 -9.78 7.03
N GLN A 7 2.93 -10.39 7.81
CA GLN A 7 3.14 -11.74 8.35
C GLN A 7 2.06 -12.64 7.78
N ILE A 8 2.47 -13.81 7.30
CA ILE A 8 1.60 -14.82 6.71
C ILE A 8 1.51 -15.97 7.70
N PHE A 9 0.29 -16.43 7.92
CA PHE A 9 -0.01 -17.55 8.79
C PHE A 9 -0.86 -18.55 8.01
N ASP A 10 -0.74 -19.83 8.35
CA ASP A 10 -1.70 -20.84 7.91
C ASP A 10 -3.04 -20.69 8.66
N GLN A 11 -4.01 -21.55 8.34
CA GLN A 11 -5.35 -21.49 8.95
C GLN A 11 -5.34 -21.90 10.43
N GLU A 12 -4.33 -22.65 10.85
CA GLU A 12 -4.07 -23.07 12.22
C GLU A 12 -3.34 -21.98 13.04
N GLY A 13 -2.91 -20.90 12.39
CA GLY A 13 -2.22 -19.77 13.02
C GLY A 13 -0.71 -19.94 13.14
N ASN A 14 -0.11 -20.96 12.50
CA ASN A 14 1.34 -21.11 12.45
C ASN A 14 1.93 -20.09 11.49
N HIS A 15 3.03 -19.46 11.91
CA HIS A 15 3.75 -18.50 11.08
C HIS A 15 4.42 -19.19 9.88
N SER A 16 4.08 -18.75 8.67
CA SER A 16 4.64 -19.31 7.43
C SER A 16 5.74 -18.42 6.86
N ALA A 17 5.53 -17.10 6.83
CA ALA A 17 6.48 -16.16 6.23
C ALA A 17 6.34 -14.75 6.77
N THR A 18 7.42 -13.96 6.64
CA THR A 18 7.43 -12.52 6.89
C THR A 18 7.96 -11.80 5.66
N TRP A 19 7.24 -10.79 5.19
CA TRP A 19 7.65 -9.93 4.08
C TRP A 19 7.88 -8.50 4.57
N THR A 20 8.94 -7.87 4.07
CA THR A 20 9.39 -6.51 4.44
C THR A 20 9.52 -5.57 3.23
N GLN A 21 9.45 -6.12 2.02
CA GLN A 21 9.58 -5.42 0.74
C GLN A 21 8.36 -4.56 0.37
N PHE A 22 7.26 -4.66 1.12
CA PHE A 22 6.02 -3.91 0.85
C PHE A 22 5.94 -2.55 1.57
N GLY A 23 7.06 -2.01 2.05
CA GLY A 23 7.14 -0.72 2.71
C GLY A 23 6.52 -0.75 4.10
N ARG A 24 5.57 0.15 4.37
CA ARG A 24 4.86 0.24 5.65
C ARG A 24 3.35 -0.03 5.46
N PRO A 25 2.95 -1.31 5.40
CA PRO A 25 1.60 -1.71 5.00
C PRO A 25 0.51 -1.07 5.87
N SER A 26 -0.44 -0.38 5.24
CA SER A 26 -1.64 0.23 5.87
C SER A 26 -2.94 -0.51 5.56
N GLY A 27 -3.07 -0.98 4.32
CA GLY A 27 -4.16 -1.82 3.85
C GLY A 27 -3.65 -2.83 2.82
N ILE A 28 -4.32 -3.98 2.73
CA ILE A 28 -3.96 -5.07 1.83
C ILE A 28 -5.22 -5.53 1.09
N ALA A 29 -5.11 -5.72 -0.22
CA ALA A 29 -6.14 -6.36 -1.05
C ALA A 29 -5.49 -7.39 -1.98
N PHE A 30 -6.32 -8.28 -2.51
CA PHE A 30 -5.92 -9.33 -3.45
C PHE A 30 -6.91 -9.37 -4.60
N ASP A 31 -6.46 -9.84 -5.76
CA ASP A 31 -7.34 -10.20 -6.87
C ASP A 31 -7.31 -11.71 -7.16
N ASP A 32 -8.14 -12.12 -8.11
CA ASP A 32 -8.28 -13.50 -8.58
C ASP A 32 -7.09 -13.98 -9.45
N GLN A 33 -6.16 -13.09 -9.79
CA GLN A 33 -4.95 -13.38 -10.55
C GLN A 33 -3.74 -13.63 -9.65
N GLY A 34 -3.93 -13.64 -8.32
CA GLY A 34 -2.86 -13.88 -7.36
C GLY A 34 -1.94 -12.67 -7.15
N ARG A 35 -2.42 -11.45 -7.46
CA ARG A 35 -1.71 -10.22 -7.13
C ARG A 35 -2.10 -9.73 -5.73
N ILE A 36 -1.13 -9.16 -5.03
CA ILE A 36 -1.31 -8.46 -3.76
C ILE A 36 -1.13 -6.96 -3.99
N TYR A 37 -2.01 -6.16 -3.40
CA TYR A 37 -1.99 -4.71 -3.41
C TYR A 37 -1.80 -4.22 -1.99
N VAL A 38 -0.71 -3.50 -1.74
CA VAL A 38 -0.36 -3.04 -0.40
C VAL A 38 -0.27 -1.53 -0.41
N ALA A 39 -1.18 -0.89 0.32
CA ALA A 39 -1.12 0.53 0.57
C ALA A 39 -0.05 0.83 1.61
N ASP A 40 0.64 1.94 1.44
CA ASP A 40 1.65 2.48 2.34
C ASP A 40 1.40 3.97 2.48
N SER A 41 0.76 4.34 3.58
CA SER A 41 0.37 5.72 3.90
C SER A 41 1.46 6.50 4.63
N GLU A 42 2.48 5.83 5.16
CA GLU A 42 3.32 6.35 6.25
C GLU A 42 4.84 6.25 5.99
N SER A 43 5.30 5.58 4.92
CA SER A 43 6.73 5.55 4.64
C SER A 43 7.29 6.92 4.33
N ASP A 44 8.34 7.29 5.05
CA ASP A 44 9.15 8.48 4.85
C ASP A 44 10.58 8.24 5.39
N ASN A 45 11.41 9.28 5.39
CA ASN A 45 12.80 9.21 5.86
C ASN A 45 12.96 9.02 7.39
N VAL A 46 11.87 8.94 8.15
CA VAL A 46 11.85 8.78 9.62
C VAL A 46 11.17 7.46 10.00
N GLN A 47 9.94 7.23 9.55
CA GLN A 47 9.09 6.09 9.87
C GLN A 47 9.50 4.81 9.15
N ASN A 48 10.02 4.90 7.92
CA ASN A 48 10.47 3.76 7.13
C ASN A 48 11.54 4.15 6.09
N PRO A 49 12.76 4.51 6.51
CA PRO A 49 13.78 5.04 5.63
C PRO A 49 14.10 4.11 4.45
N GLY A 50 14.28 4.69 3.26
CA GLY A 50 14.54 3.93 2.02
C GLY A 50 13.28 3.49 1.26
N TYR A 51 12.09 3.71 1.81
CA TYR A 51 10.82 3.45 1.13
C TYR A 51 10.08 4.75 0.80
N GLU A 52 9.50 4.79 -0.40
CA GLU A 52 8.55 5.83 -0.79
C GLU A 52 7.11 5.44 -0.43
N MET A 53 6.32 6.42 -0.02
CA MET A 53 4.88 6.29 0.20
C MET A 53 4.13 5.99 -1.12
N GLY A 54 3.13 5.11 -1.08
CA GLY A 54 2.37 4.74 -2.28
C GLY A 54 1.67 3.39 -2.16
N ILE A 55 1.34 2.79 -3.30
CA ILE A 55 0.73 1.45 -3.37
C ILE A 55 1.69 0.52 -4.10
N ARG A 56 2.12 -0.56 -3.45
CA ARG A 56 2.95 -1.62 -4.05
C ARG A 56 2.07 -2.75 -4.54
N ILE A 57 2.38 -3.26 -5.73
CA ILE A 57 1.68 -4.39 -6.34
C ILE A 57 2.68 -5.50 -6.54
N GLY A 58 2.37 -6.70 -6.06
CA GLY A 58 3.25 -7.86 -6.14
C GLY A 58 2.51 -9.15 -6.41
N GLU A 59 3.27 -10.24 -6.44
CA GLU A 59 2.77 -11.61 -6.58
C GLU A 59 2.65 -12.26 -5.21
N VAL A 60 1.51 -12.91 -4.92
CA VAL A 60 1.28 -13.60 -3.64
C VAL A 60 2.19 -14.82 -3.51
N GLU A 61 2.37 -15.59 -4.58
CA GLU A 61 3.14 -16.83 -4.55
C GLU A 61 4.61 -16.60 -4.18
N THR A 62 5.20 -15.53 -4.69
CA THR A 62 6.63 -15.27 -4.57
C THR A 62 6.97 -14.15 -3.59
N GLY A 63 6.00 -13.28 -3.27
CA GLY A 63 6.22 -12.05 -2.52
C GLY A 63 6.95 -10.97 -3.33
N TRP A 64 7.25 -11.16 -4.61
CA TRP A 64 7.96 -10.14 -5.40
C TRP A 64 7.08 -8.93 -5.66
N VAL A 65 7.57 -7.74 -5.32
CA VAL A 65 6.97 -6.47 -5.76
C VAL A 65 7.31 -6.27 -7.24
N LYS A 66 6.29 -6.13 -8.08
CA LYS A 66 6.42 -5.95 -9.52
C LYS A 66 6.18 -4.51 -9.95
N GLU A 67 5.29 -3.83 -9.24
CA GLU A 67 4.87 -2.48 -9.61
C GLU A 67 4.71 -1.59 -8.39
N PHE A 68 4.80 -0.29 -8.63
CA PHE A 68 4.67 0.72 -7.59
C PHE A 68 3.94 1.94 -8.14
N ILE A 69 2.82 2.27 -7.52
CA ILE A 69 2.10 3.52 -7.72
C ILE A 69 2.57 4.49 -6.65
N ARG A 70 3.52 5.35 -7.03
CA ARG A 70 4.01 6.41 -6.15
C ARG A 70 2.89 7.38 -5.81
N PHE A 71 2.78 7.79 -4.55
CA PHE A 71 1.88 8.89 -4.18
C PHE A 71 2.59 10.22 -4.46
N PRO A 72 2.17 11.01 -5.48
CA PRO A 72 2.95 12.16 -5.93
C PRO A 72 2.91 13.34 -4.96
N TRP A 73 2.03 13.31 -3.95
CA TRP A 73 1.90 14.34 -2.92
C TRP A 73 2.40 13.86 -1.55
N ALA A 74 3.25 12.84 -1.52
CA ALA A 74 3.87 12.39 -0.29
C ALA A 74 4.58 13.57 0.39
N ASN A 75 4.26 13.81 1.66
CA ASN A 75 4.88 14.88 2.44
C ASN A 75 5.53 14.28 3.70
N PRO A 76 6.88 14.20 3.75
CA PRO A 76 7.59 13.62 4.88
C PRO A 76 7.48 14.43 6.18
N HIS A 77 6.93 15.65 6.13
CA HIS A 77 6.65 16.45 7.32
C HIS A 77 5.30 16.12 7.96
N ILE A 78 4.45 15.32 7.31
CA ILE A 78 3.18 14.83 7.86
C ILE A 78 3.44 13.45 8.46
N LEU A 79 3.89 13.43 9.72
CA LEU A 79 4.29 12.20 10.42
C LEU A 79 3.20 11.11 10.54
N PRO A 80 1.89 11.44 10.62
CA PRO A 80 0.84 10.42 10.50
C PRO A 80 0.75 9.76 9.13
N GLY A 81 1.48 10.25 8.13
CA GLY A 81 1.31 9.88 6.74
C GLY A 81 0.15 10.60 6.06
N ASN A 82 0.18 10.70 4.73
CA ASN A 82 -0.90 11.31 3.95
C ASN A 82 -1.29 10.51 2.69
N GLY A 83 -0.77 9.29 2.56
CA GLY A 83 -1.07 8.39 1.45
C GLY A 83 -2.33 7.56 1.68
N ALA A 84 -2.50 6.55 0.83
CA ALA A 84 -3.61 5.61 0.94
C ALA A 84 -3.48 4.76 2.21
N GLU A 85 -4.50 4.83 3.06
CA GLU A 85 -4.62 4.06 4.30
C GLU A 85 -5.29 2.70 4.07
N PHE A 86 -6.22 2.67 3.12
CA PHE A 86 -6.93 1.46 2.68
C PHE A 86 -6.79 1.33 1.16
N VAL A 87 -6.83 0.10 0.66
CA VAL A 87 -6.88 -0.21 -0.76
C VAL A 87 -7.91 -1.30 -1.02
N ALA A 88 -8.65 -1.16 -2.12
CA ALA A 88 -9.50 -2.18 -2.71
C ALA A 88 -9.24 -2.27 -4.22
N VAL A 89 -9.52 -3.44 -4.80
CA VAL A 89 -9.35 -3.70 -6.23
C VAL A 89 -10.66 -4.28 -6.79
N ASP A 90 -11.06 -3.84 -7.98
CA ASP A 90 -12.19 -4.43 -8.72
C ASP A 90 -11.73 -5.50 -9.73
N SER A 91 -12.66 -6.22 -10.35
CA SER A 91 -12.36 -7.31 -11.29
C SER A 91 -11.68 -6.86 -12.58
N GLU A 92 -11.64 -5.56 -12.86
CA GLU A 92 -10.87 -4.98 -13.97
C GLU A 92 -9.44 -4.58 -13.55
N GLY A 93 -9.10 -4.73 -12.27
CA GLY A 93 -7.82 -4.32 -11.70
C GLY A 93 -7.74 -2.82 -11.41
N ASN A 94 -8.86 -2.08 -11.38
CA ASN A 94 -8.83 -0.70 -10.91
C ASN A 94 -8.71 -0.67 -9.40
N LEU A 95 -7.93 0.29 -8.88
CA LEU A 95 -7.68 0.42 -7.45
C LEU A 95 -8.42 1.60 -6.86
N TYR A 96 -8.86 1.43 -5.62
CA TYR A 96 -9.56 2.45 -4.85
C TYR A 96 -8.80 2.66 -3.54
N GLY A 97 -8.21 3.83 -3.37
CA GLY A 97 -7.43 4.20 -2.19
C GLY A 97 -8.17 5.21 -1.32
N GLY A 98 -8.22 4.98 -0.01
CA GLY A 98 -8.76 5.92 0.97
C GLY A 98 -7.66 6.78 1.59
N GLU A 99 -7.73 8.10 1.45
CA GLU A 99 -6.76 9.06 2.01
C GLU A 99 -7.42 9.84 3.17
N PRO A 100 -7.18 9.44 4.43
CA PRO A 100 -7.88 9.99 5.60
C PRO A 100 -7.31 11.35 6.07
N VAL A 101 -6.09 11.68 5.66
CA VAL A 101 -5.45 12.97 5.95
C VAL A 101 -5.68 13.92 4.78
N PRO A 102 -6.23 15.13 5.01
CA PRO A 102 -6.44 16.10 3.96
C PRO A 102 -5.16 16.38 3.19
N ASN A 103 -5.19 16.13 1.87
CA ASN A 103 -4.08 16.49 1.01
C ASN A 103 -3.92 18.02 1.01
N PRO A 104 -2.69 18.57 1.11
CA PRO A 104 -2.44 20.00 1.11
C PRO A 104 -3.05 20.75 -0.09
N HIS A 105 -3.35 20.05 -1.20
CA HIS A 105 -3.97 20.61 -2.39
C HIS A 105 -5.49 20.51 -2.46
N ARG A 106 -6.15 19.73 -1.60
CA ARG A 106 -7.61 19.52 -1.66
C ARG A 106 -8.35 19.79 -0.35
N ASN A 107 -7.67 20.07 0.75
CA ASN A 107 -8.25 20.33 2.09
C ASN A 107 -9.47 19.44 2.42
N ALA A 108 -9.41 18.18 1.99
CA ALA A 108 -10.48 17.22 2.12
C ALA A 108 -9.90 15.81 2.19
N ARG A 109 -10.60 14.93 2.91
CA ARG A 109 -10.39 13.48 2.84
C ARG A 109 -10.88 13.00 1.48
N THR A 110 -10.16 12.09 0.84
CA THR A 110 -10.50 11.67 -0.52
C THR A 110 -10.52 10.17 -0.68
N LEU A 111 -11.45 9.69 -1.49
CA LEU A 111 -11.37 8.39 -2.13
C LEU A 111 -10.81 8.61 -3.53
N ARG A 112 -9.78 7.88 -3.92
CA ARG A 112 -9.17 7.98 -5.25
C ARG A 112 -9.30 6.68 -6.01
N LYS A 113 -9.69 6.78 -7.28
CA LYS A 113 -9.62 5.68 -8.25
C LYS A 113 -8.31 5.78 -9.03
N TYR A 114 -7.56 4.70 -9.09
CA TYR A 114 -6.39 4.52 -9.94
C TYR A 114 -6.74 3.53 -11.04
N VAL A 115 -6.57 3.95 -12.29
CA VAL A 115 -6.87 3.14 -13.48
C VAL A 115 -5.57 2.79 -14.17
N ARG A 116 -5.36 1.52 -14.47
CA ARG A 116 -4.25 1.09 -15.32
C ARG A 116 -4.56 1.52 -16.76
N VAL A 117 -3.72 2.39 -17.31
CA VAL A 117 -3.89 2.91 -18.67
C VAL A 117 -3.02 2.20 -19.72
N ARG A 118 -2.08 1.35 -19.29
CA ARG A 118 -1.21 0.53 -20.16
C ARG A 118 -0.84 -0.78 -19.45
N PRO A 119 -0.65 -1.90 -20.19
CA PRO A 119 -0.13 -3.15 -19.64
C PRO A 119 1.20 -2.95 -18.93
#